data_AF-A0A516HG76-F1
#
_entry.id   AF-A0A516HG76-F1
#
_cell.length_a   1.000
_cell.length_b   1.000
_cell.length_c   1.000
_cell.angle_alpha   90.00
_cell.angle_beta   90.00
_cell.angle_gamma   90.00
#
_symmetry.space_group_name_H-M   'P 1'
#
loop_
_entity.id
_entity.type
_entity.pdbx_description
1 polymer ?
#
loop_
_entity_poly.entity_id
_entity_poly.type
_entity_poly.pdbx_seq_one_letter_code
_entity_poly.pdbx_strand_id
1 'polypeptide(L)'
;MYNLSLLGRDGSVQDCHGLNWGQNPNNHTNPDDACLVIRAPEIRANPHLFPPVNHIKEVSVIWDDGAEMTMLLEGTQTIGDLTYPKQMSVVGDKSVLGKYIRTRIGVPLGEPITTQDLNNYGRTFIGVTQVHGVYHFNFSS
;
A
#
# COMPACT_ATOMS: atom_id res chain seq x y z
N MET A 1 11.95 -9.74 -7.00
CA MET A 1 11.20 -9.20 -5.84
C MET A 1 11.43 -7.70 -5.83
N TYR A 2 10.36 -6.92 -5.75
CA TYR A 2 10.38 -5.46 -5.74
C TYR A 2 10.04 -4.93 -4.36
N ASN A 3 10.70 -3.86 -3.90
CA ASN A 3 10.45 -3.28 -2.58
C ASN A 3 9.54 -2.06 -2.71
N LEU A 4 8.26 -2.23 -2.35
CA LEU A 4 7.28 -1.15 -2.32
C LEU A 4 7.45 -0.37 -1.02
N SER A 5 7.94 0.86 -1.10
CA SER A 5 8.24 1.68 0.08
C SER A 5 6.97 2.08 0.82
N LEU A 6 7.00 1.96 2.16
CA LEU A 6 5.97 2.51 3.05
C LEU A 6 6.26 3.96 3.44
N LEU A 7 7.41 4.50 3.03
CA LEU A 7 7.85 5.86 3.33
C LEU A 7 7.55 6.81 2.17
N GLY A 8 7.32 8.06 2.54
CA GLY A 8 7.32 9.28 1.75
C GLY A 8 8.63 9.53 1.00
N ARG A 9 8.64 10.56 0.15
CA ARG A 9 9.84 10.97 -0.62
C ARG A 9 10.93 11.56 0.28
N ASP A 10 10.53 12.11 1.41
CA ASP A 10 11.36 12.66 2.47
C ASP A 10 11.88 11.59 3.44
N GLY A 11 11.51 10.31 3.24
CA GLY A 11 11.89 9.21 4.11
C GLY A 11 11.04 9.09 5.37
N SER A 12 9.93 9.82 5.49
CA SER A 12 9.00 9.73 6.62
C SER A 12 7.72 8.99 6.24
N VAL A 13 7.02 8.38 7.19
CA VAL A 13 5.63 7.93 6.94
C VAL A 13 4.76 9.17 6.70
N GLN A 14 3.93 9.15 5.67
CA GLN A 14 3.06 10.28 5.33
C GLN A 14 2.01 10.51 6.42
N ASP A 15 1.73 11.77 6.76
CA ASP A 15 0.79 12.10 7.86
C ASP A 15 -0.68 11.77 7.54
N CYS A 16 -1.09 11.92 6.27
CA CYS A 16 -2.50 11.85 5.84
C CYS A 16 -2.69 11.09 4.52
N HIS A 17 -1.78 10.16 4.21
CA HIS A 17 -1.82 9.32 3.00
C HIS A 17 -1.11 7.99 3.30
N GLY A 18 -1.18 7.03 2.37
CA GLY A 18 -0.48 5.75 2.55
C GLY A 18 -1.07 5.00 3.75
N LEU A 19 -0.22 4.60 4.68
CA LEU A 19 -0.64 3.92 5.90
C LEU A 19 -1.53 4.78 6.83
N ASN A 20 -1.44 6.11 6.70
CA ASN A 20 -2.20 7.08 7.48
C ASN A 20 -3.26 7.80 6.63
N TRP A 21 -3.76 7.17 5.56
CA TRP A 21 -4.79 7.80 4.72
C TRP A 21 -6.00 8.26 5.54
N GLY A 22 -6.41 7.48 6.53
CA GLY A 22 -7.50 7.78 7.45
C GLY A 22 -7.29 8.93 8.43
N GLN A 23 -6.05 9.40 8.61
CA GLN A 23 -5.66 10.25 9.75
C GLN A 23 -5.91 11.75 9.53
N ASN A 24 -6.41 12.16 8.37
CA ASN A 24 -6.81 13.55 8.16
C ASN A 24 -8.16 13.83 8.85
N PRO A 25 -8.21 14.64 9.92
CA PRO A 25 -9.44 14.90 10.67
C PRO A 25 -10.51 15.65 9.84
N ASN A 26 -10.12 16.25 8.72
CA ASN A 26 -11.03 16.98 7.84
C ASN A 26 -11.66 16.10 6.74
N ASN A 27 -11.24 14.83 6.62
CA ASN A 27 -11.75 13.91 5.62
C ASN A 27 -12.83 13.01 6.22
N HIS A 28 -13.79 12.58 5.40
CA HIS A 28 -14.77 11.55 5.77
C HIS A 28 -14.19 10.13 5.57
N THR A 29 -13.03 9.88 6.15
CA THR A 29 -12.34 8.58 6.12
C THR A 29 -12.41 7.91 7.49
N ASN A 30 -12.31 6.58 7.52
CA ASN A 30 -12.09 5.88 8.78
C ASN A 30 -10.64 6.14 9.23
N PRO A 31 -10.34 6.40 10.51
CA PRO A 31 -8.96 6.59 10.99
C PRO A 31 -8.00 5.45 10.61
N ASP A 32 -8.52 4.23 10.48
CA ASP A 32 -7.75 3.06 10.07
C ASP A 32 -7.60 2.90 8.55
N ASP A 33 -8.20 3.76 7.72
CA ASP A 33 -8.06 3.66 6.26
C ASP A 33 -6.59 3.76 5.85
N ALA A 34 -6.16 2.83 4.98
CA ALA A 34 -4.81 2.80 4.46
C ALA A 34 -4.78 2.47 2.96
N CYS A 35 -3.70 2.89 2.31
CA CYS A 35 -3.31 2.45 0.97
C CYS A 35 -1.80 2.22 0.88
N LEU A 36 -1.38 1.44 -0.11
CA LEU A 36 0.02 1.29 -0.49
C LEU A 36 0.28 2.18 -1.70
N VAL A 37 1.19 3.15 -1.56
CA VAL A 37 1.44 4.15 -2.61
C VAL A 37 2.29 3.53 -3.72
N ILE A 38 1.89 3.72 -4.97
CA ILE A 38 2.65 3.34 -6.16
C ILE A 38 3.15 4.63 -6.82
N ARG A 39 4.47 4.80 -6.93
CA ARG A 39 5.07 6.03 -7.48
C ARG A 39 5.50 5.84 -8.93
N ALA A 40 5.48 6.92 -9.70
CA ALA A 40 5.92 6.89 -11.10
C ALA A 40 7.32 6.29 -11.33
N PRO A 41 8.36 6.55 -10.51
CA PRO A 41 9.66 5.88 -10.70
C PRO A 41 9.59 4.36 -10.55
N GLU A 42 8.70 3.87 -9.71
CA GLU A 42 8.52 2.44 -9.40
C GLU A 42 7.84 1.72 -10.57
N ILE A 43 6.83 2.36 -11.15
CA ILE A 43 6.17 1.90 -12.37
C ILE A 43 7.16 1.88 -13.54
N ARG A 44 7.97 2.93 -13.72
CA ARG A 44 8.98 2.96 -14.79
C ARG A 44 10.02 1.85 -14.64
N ALA A 45 10.40 1.53 -13.41
CA ALA A 45 11.35 0.45 -13.12
C ALA A 45 10.71 -0.95 -13.24
N ASN A 46 9.40 -1.08 -12.99
CA ASN A 46 8.69 -2.36 -12.95
C ASN A 46 7.30 -2.28 -13.62
N PRO A 47 7.21 -1.98 -14.94
CA PRO A 47 5.94 -1.72 -15.59
C PRO A 47 4.99 -2.93 -15.63
N HIS A 48 5.54 -4.15 -15.62
CA HIS A 48 4.74 -5.38 -15.56
C HIS A 48 4.09 -5.60 -14.18
N LEU A 49 4.69 -5.06 -13.11
CA LEU A 49 4.18 -5.22 -11.76
C LEU A 49 2.96 -4.33 -11.50
N PHE A 50 2.79 -3.24 -12.25
CA PHE A 50 1.69 -2.31 -12.10
C PHE A 50 1.10 -2.00 -13.48
N PRO A 51 0.10 -2.76 -13.93
CA PRO A 51 -0.49 -2.55 -15.25
C PRO A 51 -1.21 -1.19 -15.33
N PRO A 52 -1.37 -0.60 -16.53
CA PRO A 52 -2.19 0.58 -16.73
C PRO A 52 -3.65 0.35 -16.27
N VAL A 53 -4.30 1.42 -15.79
CA VAL A 53 -5.64 1.39 -15.16
C VAL A 53 -6.74 0.82 -16.06
N ASN A 54 -6.51 0.83 -17.37
CA ASN A 54 -7.49 0.38 -18.37
C ASN A 54 -7.55 -1.16 -18.51
N HIS A 55 -6.68 -1.89 -17.79
CA HIS A 55 -6.51 -3.34 -17.98
C HIS A 55 -7.05 -4.14 -16.80
N ILE A 56 -6.63 -3.81 -15.58
CA ILE A 56 -6.95 -4.55 -14.36
C ILE A 56 -7.18 -3.53 -13.24
N LYS A 57 -8.28 -3.70 -12.50
CA LYS A 57 -8.61 -2.87 -11.34
C LYS A 57 -8.46 -3.62 -10.03
N GLU A 58 -8.88 -4.87 -9.98
CA GLU A 58 -8.82 -5.69 -8.77
C GLU A 58 -7.78 -6.80 -8.92
N VAL A 59 -6.97 -7.02 -7.88
CA VAL A 59 -5.90 -8.01 -7.85
C VAL A 59 -5.96 -8.79 -6.54
N SER A 60 -5.72 -10.11 -6.62
CA SER A 60 -5.58 -10.94 -5.43
C SER A 60 -4.17 -10.79 -4.85
N VAL A 61 -4.10 -10.58 -3.54
CA VAL A 61 -2.87 -10.51 -2.76
C VAL A 61 -2.87 -11.62 -1.71
N ILE A 62 -1.76 -12.34 -1.62
CA ILE A 62 -1.46 -13.28 -0.53
C ILE A 62 -0.26 -12.73 0.24
N TRP A 63 -0.43 -12.53 1.54
CA TRP A 63 0.62 -12.05 2.45
C TRP A 63 1.48 -13.21 2.97
N ASP A 64 2.64 -12.88 3.53
CA ASP A 64 3.62 -13.83 4.06
C ASP A 64 3.10 -14.69 5.22
N ASP A 65 2.10 -14.20 5.95
CA ASP A 65 1.42 -14.91 7.04
C ASP A 65 0.19 -15.71 6.58
N GLY A 66 -0.07 -15.75 5.27
CA GLY A 66 -1.21 -16.45 4.67
C GLY A 66 -2.50 -15.64 4.64
N ALA A 67 -2.51 -14.37 5.09
CA ALA A 67 -3.68 -13.51 4.89
C ALA A 67 -3.92 -13.28 3.39
N GLU A 68 -5.18 -13.28 2.99
CA GLU A 68 -5.59 -13.02 1.62
C GLU A 68 -6.43 -11.75 1.55
N MET A 69 -6.18 -10.91 0.53
CA MET A 69 -6.92 -9.67 0.31
C MET A 69 -7.16 -9.46 -1.18
N THR A 70 -8.36 -8.99 -1.53
CA THR A 70 -8.60 -8.40 -2.85
C THR A 70 -8.29 -6.92 -2.79
N MET A 71 -7.28 -6.50 -3.54
CA MET A 71 -6.82 -5.11 -3.60
C MET A 71 -7.31 -4.42 -4.87
N LEU A 72 -7.68 -3.16 -4.75
CA LEU A 72 -8.04 -2.25 -5.83
C LEU A 72 -6.82 -1.39 -6.21
N LEU A 73 -6.37 -1.50 -7.46
CA LEU A 73 -5.48 -0.54 -8.12
C LEU A 73 -6.28 0.72 -8.44
N GLU A 74 -6.05 1.80 -7.69
CA GLU A 74 -6.88 3.00 -7.75
C GLU A 74 -6.09 4.32 -7.75
N GLY A 75 -6.86 5.39 -7.95
CA GLY A 75 -6.36 6.69 -8.33
C GLY A 75 -5.56 6.63 -9.63
N THR A 76 -5.20 7.79 -10.16
CA THR A 76 -4.58 7.85 -11.49
C THR A 76 -3.35 8.75 -11.46
N GLN A 77 -2.33 8.33 -12.20
CA GLN A 77 -1.18 9.15 -12.57
C GLN A 77 -0.81 8.87 -14.02
N THR A 78 -0.46 9.92 -14.77
CA THR A 78 -0.05 9.81 -16.17
C THR A 78 1.45 9.60 -16.26
N ILE A 79 1.89 8.56 -17.00
CA ILE A 79 3.29 8.26 -17.26
C ILE A 79 3.45 7.98 -18.75
N GLY A 80 4.03 8.93 -19.48
CA GLY A 80 3.98 8.93 -20.94
C GLY A 80 2.53 9.09 -21.41
N ASP A 81 2.11 8.26 -22.36
CA ASP A 81 0.75 8.29 -22.93
C ASP A 81 -0.24 7.36 -22.22
N LEU A 82 0.17 6.74 -21.11
CA LEU A 82 -0.60 5.76 -20.37
C LEU A 82 -0.97 6.25 -18.97
N THR A 83 -2.14 5.80 -18.49
CA THR A 83 -2.63 6.07 -17.14
C THR A 83 -2.38 4.86 -16.25
N TYR A 84 -1.69 5.08 -15.13
CA TYR A 84 -1.34 4.06 -14.15
C TYR A 84 -2.00 4.33 -12.79
N PRO A 85 -2.18 3.29 -11.96
CA PRO A 85 -2.68 3.47 -10.60
C PRO A 85 -1.68 4.27 -9.76
N LYS A 86 -2.19 5.05 -8.81
CA LYS A 86 -1.34 5.77 -7.83
C LYS A 86 -1.17 5.02 -6.52
N GLN A 87 -2.02 4.02 -6.27
CA GLN A 87 -2.03 3.28 -5.03
C GLN A 87 -2.80 1.95 -5.15
N MET A 88 -2.64 1.09 -4.16
CA MET A 88 -3.47 -0.08 -3.88
C MET A 88 -4.18 0.08 -2.54
N SER A 89 -5.46 -0.28 -2.45
CA SER A 89 -6.19 -0.40 -1.17
C SER A 89 -7.10 -1.62 -1.20
N VAL A 90 -7.64 -2.03 -0.05
CA VAL A 90 -8.59 -3.16 -0.02
C VAL A 90 -9.92 -2.75 -0.67
N VAL A 91 -10.52 -3.65 -1.44
CA VAL A 91 -11.86 -3.46 -2.03
C VAL A 91 -12.91 -3.36 -0.92
N GLY A 92 -13.83 -2.40 -1.04
CA GLY A 92 -14.92 -2.20 -0.07
C GLY A 92 -14.49 -1.39 1.15
N ASP A 93 -13.82 -2.03 2.11
CA ASP A 93 -13.41 -1.40 3.38
C ASP A 93 -11.89 -1.22 3.45
N LYS A 94 -11.45 0.02 3.25
CA LYS A 94 -10.02 0.38 3.22
C LYS A 94 -9.37 0.33 4.61
N SER A 95 -10.18 0.29 5.68
CA SER A 95 -9.69 0.13 7.04
C SER A 95 -9.15 -1.27 7.31
N VAL A 96 -9.54 -2.27 6.51
CA VAL A 96 -9.03 -3.65 6.62
C VAL A 96 -7.51 -3.68 6.46
N LEU A 97 -6.97 -2.97 5.46
CA LEU A 97 -5.52 -2.89 5.27
C LEU A 97 -4.83 -2.23 6.46
N GLY A 98 -5.35 -1.08 6.93
CA GLY A 98 -4.68 -0.34 7.99
C GLY A 98 -4.77 -1.03 9.34
N LYS A 99 -5.89 -1.67 9.68
CA LYS A 99 -6.01 -2.53 10.87
C LYS A 99 -5.03 -3.69 10.82
N TYR A 100 -4.91 -4.33 9.67
CA TYR A 100 -3.96 -5.43 9.46
C TYR A 100 -2.51 -4.97 9.68
N ILE A 101 -2.09 -3.88 9.03
CA ILE A 101 -0.72 -3.36 9.20
C ILE A 101 -0.47 -2.91 10.63
N ARG A 102 -1.37 -2.10 11.23
CA ARG A 102 -1.26 -1.63 12.62
C ARG A 102 -1.09 -2.79 13.60
N THR A 103 -1.92 -3.83 13.45
CA THR A 103 -1.87 -5.02 14.30
C THR A 103 -0.53 -5.73 14.17
N ARG A 104 0.00 -5.88 12.94
CA ARG A 104 1.31 -6.52 12.69
C ARG A 104 2.48 -5.76 13.29
N ILE A 105 2.44 -4.43 13.27
CA ILE A 105 3.52 -3.59 13.80
C ILE A 105 3.32 -3.18 15.27
N GLY A 106 2.21 -3.60 15.91
CA GLY A 106 1.92 -3.28 17.31
C GLY A 106 1.43 -1.86 17.57
N VAL A 107 0.90 -1.17 16.55
CA VAL A 107 0.28 0.17 16.70
C VAL A 107 -1.21 0.01 17.04
N PRO A 108 -1.76 0.73 18.04
CA PRO A 108 -3.18 0.69 18.34
C PRO A 108 -4.05 1.13 17.16
N LEU A 109 -5.24 0.53 17.03
CA LEU A 109 -6.20 0.93 15.99
C LEU A 109 -6.63 2.39 16.19
N GLY A 110 -6.79 3.12 15.09
CA GLY A 110 -7.12 4.54 15.06
C GLY A 110 -5.93 5.49 15.24
N GLU A 111 -4.79 5.01 15.73
CA GLU A 111 -3.60 5.85 15.90
C GLU A 111 -2.79 6.00 14.60
N PRO A 112 -2.07 7.12 14.42
CA PRO A 112 -1.17 7.29 13.28
C PRO A 112 0.05 6.37 13.40
N ILE A 113 0.46 5.79 12.28
CA ILE A 113 1.72 5.06 12.16
C ILE A 113 2.84 6.05 11.93
N THR A 114 3.91 5.95 12.72
CA THR A 114 5.11 6.77 12.59
C THR A 114 6.24 6.00 11.91
N THR A 115 7.26 6.72 11.44
CA THR A 115 8.49 6.09 10.95
C THR A 115 9.18 5.25 12.03
N GLN A 116 9.08 5.66 13.30
CA GLN A 116 9.67 4.91 14.40
C GLN A 116 8.97 3.56 14.60
N ASP A 117 7.65 3.47 14.39
CA ASP A 117 6.92 2.21 14.49
C ASP A 117 7.41 1.20 13.43
N LEU A 118 7.61 1.66 12.19
CA LEU A 118 8.17 0.80 11.12
C LEU A 118 9.61 0.39 11.41
N ASN A 119 10.42 1.30 11.96
CA ASN A 119 11.80 1.00 12.36
C ASN A 119 11.86 0.00 13.52
N ASN A 120 10.98 0.14 14.52
CA ASN A 120 10.85 -0.79 15.64
C ASN A 120 10.39 -2.17 15.17
N TYR A 121 9.46 -2.19 14.22
CA TYR A 121 9.03 -3.43 13.57
C TYR A 121 10.18 -4.09 12.79
N GLY A 122 11.09 -3.29 12.23
CA GLY A 122 12.27 -3.76 11.49
C GLY A 122 12.12 -3.69 9.97
N ARG A 123 11.01 -3.13 9.46
CA ARG A 123 10.73 -3.10 8.01
C ARG A 123 9.92 -1.87 7.58
N THR A 124 10.42 -1.17 6.57
CA THR A 124 9.86 0.08 6.01
C THR A 124 9.34 -0.09 4.56
N PHE A 125 9.21 -1.33 4.09
CA PHE A 125 8.73 -1.65 2.74
C PHE A 125 8.00 -2.99 2.75
N ILE A 126 7.15 -3.22 1.75
CA ILE A 126 6.58 -4.53 1.46
C ILE A 126 7.34 -5.13 0.28
N GLY A 127 7.84 -6.35 0.44
CA GLY A 127 8.42 -7.11 -0.65
C GLY A 127 7.32 -7.65 -1.56
N VAL A 128 7.35 -7.31 -2.83
CA VAL A 128 6.30 -7.65 -3.80
C VAL A 128 6.85 -8.57 -4.89
N THR A 129 6.11 -9.63 -5.16
CA THR A 129 6.25 -10.44 -6.39
C THR A 129 4.87 -10.65 -7.01
N GLN A 130 4.83 -10.93 -8.31
CA GLN A 130 3.60 -11.27 -9.01
C GLN A 130 3.82 -12.56 -9.80
N VAL A 131 2.93 -13.53 -9.61
CA VAL A 131 2.96 -14.82 -10.30
C VAL A 131 1.56 -15.09 -10.84
N HIS A 132 1.42 -15.21 -12.16
CA HIS A 132 0.15 -15.48 -12.84
C HIS A 132 -1.01 -14.58 -12.41
N GLY A 133 -0.74 -13.28 -12.21
CA GLY A 133 -1.76 -12.29 -11.82
C GLY A 133 -2.03 -12.20 -10.32
N VAL A 134 -1.48 -13.11 -9.51
CA VAL A 134 -1.55 -13.06 -8.04
C VAL A 134 -0.32 -12.34 -7.49
N TYR A 135 -0.54 -11.37 -6.61
CA TYR A 135 0.52 -10.67 -5.92
C TYR A 135 0.84 -11.40 -4.62
N HIS A 136 2.13 -11.55 -4.33
CA HIS A 136 2.62 -12.07 -3.07
C HIS A 136 3.37 -10.96 -2.34
N PHE A 137 2.87 -10.62 -1.16
CA PHE A 137 3.41 -9.57 -0.30
C PHE A 137 4.17 -10.19 0.86
N ASN A 138 5.41 -9.75 1.07
CA ASN A 138 6.22 -10.10 2.22
C ASN A 138 6.42 -8.88 3.09
N PHE A 139 5.84 -8.93 4.29
CA PHE A 139 5.99 -7.91 5.32
C PHE A 139 6.58 -8.48 6.62
N SER A 140 7.16 -9.67 6.64
CA SER A 140 7.91 -10.19 7.79
C SER A 140 9.15 -9.34 8.07
N SER A 141 9.48 -9.10 9.34
CA SER A 141 10.75 -8.47 9.76
C SER A 141 11.84 -9.47 10.10
#